data_AF-A0A9P9CZU6-F1
#
_entry.id   AF-A0A9P9CZU6-F1
#
_cell.length_a   1.000
_cell.length_b   1.000
_cell.length_c   1.000
_cell.angle_alpha   90.00
_cell.angle_beta   90.00
_cell.angle_gamma   90.00
#
_symmetry.space_group_name_H-M   'P 1'
#
loop_
_entity.id
_entity.type
_entity.pdbx_description
1 polymer ?
#
loop_
_entity_poly.entity_id
_entity_poly.type
_entity_poly.pdbx_seq_one_letter_code
_entity_poly.pdbx_strand_id
1 'polypeptide(L)'
;LRGAVAHVGVVETKCVEVDNAQSSNPDANKLNNEQWQALIALHRTLLHEHHDFFLASQHPSASLPLRRLASKYARPARMWRHGIHSFLELLRHRLPASLEHMLTFLYCAGPTLYEIVSDK
;
A
#
# COMPACT_ATOMS: atom_id res chain seq x y z
N LEU A 1 -2.32 -19.10 -1.20
CA LEU A 1 -2.00 -18.33 0.03
C LEU A 1 -0.52 -18.15 0.31
N ARG A 2 0.35 -19.18 0.34
CA ARG A 2 1.81 -18.96 0.47
C ARG A 2 2.41 -18.08 -0.64
N GLY A 3 1.94 -18.25 -1.88
CA GLY A 3 2.30 -17.35 -3.00
C GLY A 3 1.81 -15.91 -2.82
N ALA A 4 0.61 -15.72 -2.25
CA ALA A 4 0.05 -14.39 -1.97
C ALA A 4 0.83 -13.65 -0.86
N VAL A 5 1.25 -14.35 0.20
CA VAL A 5 2.12 -13.76 1.26
C VAL A 5 3.45 -13.28 0.68
N ALA A 6 4.06 -14.09 -0.20
CA ALA A 6 5.30 -13.73 -0.86
C ALA A 6 5.11 -12.55 -1.81
N HIS A 7 4.00 -12.51 -2.55
CA HIS A 7 3.67 -11.43 -3.47
C HIS A 7 3.46 -10.10 -2.76
N VAL A 8 2.63 -10.08 -1.70
CA VAL A 8 2.43 -8.89 -0.84
C VAL A 8 3.76 -8.36 -0.32
N GLY A 9 4.64 -9.26 0.17
CA GLY A 9 5.96 -8.87 0.67
C GLY A 9 6.86 -8.25 -0.41
N VAL A 10 6.84 -8.78 -1.64
CA VAL A 10 7.63 -8.24 -2.76
C VAL A 10 7.13 -6.85 -3.18
N VAL A 11 5.82 -6.67 -3.31
CA VAL A 11 5.23 -5.37 -3.71
C VAL A 11 5.51 -4.32 -2.64
N GLU A 12 5.42 -4.68 -1.37
CA GLU A 12 5.70 -3.78 -0.26
C GLU A 12 7.17 -3.37 -0.18
N THR A 13 8.11 -4.33 -0.33
CA THR A 13 9.54 -3.99 -0.39
C THR A 13 9.79 -2.98 -1.50
N LYS A 14 9.14 -3.16 -2.65
CA LYS A 14 9.24 -2.24 -3.78
C LYS A 14 8.66 -0.85 -3.47
N CYS A 15 7.51 -0.77 -2.78
CA CYS A 15 6.97 0.51 -2.28
C CYS A 15 7.99 1.23 -1.39
N VAL A 16 8.55 0.53 -0.40
CA VAL A 16 9.50 1.11 0.55
C VAL A 16 10.78 1.60 -0.13
N GLU A 17 11.35 0.81 -1.04
CA GLU A 17 12.55 1.19 -1.78
C GLU A 17 12.33 2.44 -2.63
N VAL A 18 11.22 2.48 -3.36
CA VAL A 18 10.90 3.61 -4.24
C VAL A 18 10.57 4.86 -3.43
N ASP A 19 9.78 4.75 -2.36
CA ASP A 19 9.49 5.88 -1.47
C ASP A 19 10.77 6.47 -0.87
N ASN A 20 11.69 5.61 -0.38
CA ASN A 20 12.96 6.06 0.18
C ASN A 20 13.85 6.74 -0.86
N ALA A 21 13.91 6.20 -2.09
CA ALA A 21 14.67 6.79 -3.18
C ALA A 21 14.11 8.17 -3.58
N GLN A 22 12.78 8.31 -3.63
CA GLN A 22 12.12 9.58 -3.94
C GLN A 22 12.21 10.60 -2.80
N SER A 23 12.21 10.14 -1.56
CA SER A 23 12.41 10.97 -0.36
C SER A 23 13.81 11.58 -0.29
N SER A 24 14.82 10.79 -0.68
CA SER A 24 16.24 11.17 -0.56
C SER A 24 16.74 12.03 -1.73
N ASN A 25 15.93 12.20 -2.79
CA ASN A 25 16.32 12.93 -3.98
C ASN A 25 15.76 14.38 -3.96
N PRO A 26 16.60 15.41 -3.73
CA PRO A 26 16.15 16.80 -3.72
C PRO A 26 15.62 17.28 -5.09
N ASP A 27 16.07 16.69 -6.20
CA ASP A 27 15.60 16.99 -7.57
C ASP A 27 14.28 16.28 -7.95
N ALA A 28 13.76 15.38 -7.10
CA ALA A 28 12.50 14.68 -7.37
C ALA A 28 11.23 15.57 -7.26
N ASN A 29 11.39 16.89 -7.15
CA ASN A 29 10.31 17.85 -7.45
C ASN A 29 9.96 17.86 -8.94
N LYS A 30 10.72 17.15 -9.79
CA LYS A 30 10.49 16.97 -11.23
C LYS A 30 9.87 15.63 -11.62
N LEU A 31 9.23 14.92 -10.69
CA LEU A 31 8.46 13.73 -11.09
C LEU A 31 7.41 14.14 -12.12
N ASN A 32 7.47 13.51 -13.29
CA ASN A 32 6.48 13.73 -14.34
C ASN A 32 5.18 12.97 -14.02
N ASN A 33 4.11 13.27 -14.75
CA ASN A 33 2.81 12.63 -14.51
C ASN A 33 2.85 11.11 -14.65
N GLU A 34 3.61 10.57 -15.61
CA GLU A 34 3.72 9.11 -15.79
C GLU A 34 4.36 8.43 -14.58
N GLN A 35 5.40 9.04 -14.01
CA GLN A 35 6.06 8.55 -12.80
C GLN A 35 5.11 8.60 -11.60
N TRP A 36 4.35 9.68 -11.44
CA TRP A 36 3.33 9.76 -10.39
C TRP A 36 2.24 8.69 -10.54
N GLN A 37 1.76 8.46 -11.76
CA GLN A 37 0.78 7.41 -12.04
C GLN A 37 1.36 6.01 -11.74
N ALA A 38 2.63 5.78 -12.05
CA ALA A 38 3.30 4.52 -11.73
C ALA A 38 3.43 4.30 -10.21
N LEU A 39 3.74 5.35 -9.44
CA LEU A 39 3.77 5.30 -7.98
C LEU A 39 2.39 5.00 -7.41
N ILE A 40 1.37 5.73 -7.85
CA ILE A 40 -0.01 5.50 -7.42
C ILE A 40 -0.44 4.06 -7.75
N ALA A 41 -0.14 3.58 -8.96
CA ALA A 41 -0.46 2.21 -9.37
C ALA A 41 0.22 1.17 -8.47
N LEU A 42 1.50 1.36 -8.13
CA LEU A 42 2.24 0.48 -7.23
C LEU A 42 1.60 0.41 -5.84
N HIS A 43 1.27 1.56 -5.25
CA HIS A 43 0.61 1.61 -3.94
C HIS A 43 -0.82 1.03 -3.99
N ARG A 44 -1.55 1.23 -5.09
CA ARG A 44 -2.87 0.58 -5.30
C ARG A 44 -2.74 -0.94 -5.40
N THR A 45 -1.74 -1.46 -6.11
CA THR A 45 -1.48 -2.90 -6.16
C THR A 45 -1.23 -3.44 -4.75
N LEU A 46 -0.40 -2.76 -3.94
CA LEU A 46 -0.17 -3.20 -2.57
C LEU A 46 -1.47 -3.26 -1.75
N LEU A 47 -2.32 -2.23 -1.87
CA LEU A 47 -3.62 -2.17 -1.19
C LEU A 47 -4.53 -3.34 -1.60
N HIS A 48 -4.64 -3.61 -2.90
CA HIS A 48 -5.44 -4.72 -3.43
C HIS A 48 -4.91 -6.08 -2.96
N GLU A 49 -3.60 -6.31 -3.05
CA GLU A 49 -2.98 -7.59 -2.67
C GLU A 49 -3.20 -7.91 -1.19
N HIS A 50 -3.15 -6.90 -0.33
CA HIS A 50 -3.48 -7.09 1.09
C HIS A 50 -4.96 -7.33 1.34
N HIS A 51 -5.85 -6.65 0.61
CA HIS A 51 -7.30 -6.90 0.69
C HIS A 51 -7.63 -8.33 0.25
N ASP A 52 -7.12 -8.76 -0.91
CA ASP A 52 -7.27 -10.12 -1.43
C ASP A 52 -6.68 -11.15 -0.47
N PHE A 53 -5.50 -10.86 0.09
CA PHE A 53 -4.87 -11.73 1.07
C PHE A 53 -5.70 -11.85 2.36
N PHE A 54 -6.29 -10.75 2.84
CA PHE A 54 -7.17 -10.73 3.99
C PHE A 54 -8.43 -11.58 3.74
N LEU A 55 -9.14 -11.35 2.64
CA LEU A 55 -10.31 -12.13 2.25
C LEU A 55 -9.99 -13.63 2.11
N ALA A 56 -8.91 -13.96 1.41
CA ALA A 56 -8.50 -15.33 1.20
C ALA A 56 -8.10 -16.04 2.50
N SER A 57 -7.63 -15.30 3.51
CA SER A 57 -7.30 -15.84 4.82
C SER A 57 -8.49 -16.12 5.71
N GLN A 58 -9.59 -15.38 5.52
CA GLN A 58 -10.84 -15.59 6.25
C GLN A 58 -11.67 -16.75 5.69
N HIS A 59 -11.34 -17.23 4.48
CA HIS A 59 -12.11 -18.28 3.82
C HIS A 59 -12.22 -19.56 4.69
N PRO A 60 -13.40 -20.19 4.80
CA PRO A 60 -13.63 -21.36 5.65
C PRO A 60 -12.69 -22.55 5.38
N SER A 61 -12.21 -22.69 4.14
CA SER A 61 -11.25 -23.75 3.77
C SER A 61 -9.78 -23.40 4.07
N ALA A 62 -9.47 -22.19 4.54
CA ALA A 62 -8.10 -21.80 4.88
C ALA A 62 -7.63 -22.55 6.14
N SER A 63 -6.47 -23.19 6.05
CA SER A 63 -5.89 -23.96 7.18
C SER A 63 -5.48 -23.05 8.34
N LEU A 64 -5.58 -23.56 9.58
CA LEU A 64 -5.28 -22.79 10.80
C LEU A 64 -3.88 -22.13 10.80
N PRO A 65 -2.80 -22.78 10.30
CA PRO A 65 -1.48 -22.12 10.16
C PRO A 65 -1.49 -20.96 9.16
N LEU A 66 -2.27 -21.06 8.08
CA LEU A 66 -2.42 -19.99 7.08
C LEU A 66 -3.22 -18.82 7.64
N ARG A 67 -4.26 -19.07 8.43
CA ARG A 67 -5.02 -18.02 9.12
C ARG A 67 -4.13 -17.25 10.11
N ARG A 68 -3.32 -17.97 10.91
CA ARG A 68 -2.34 -17.35 11.83
C ARG A 68 -1.28 -16.53 11.10
N LEU A 69 -0.78 -17.03 9.96
CA LEU A 69 0.17 -16.29 9.13
C LEU A 69 -0.49 -15.03 8.55
N ALA A 70 -1.75 -15.12 8.14
CA ALA A 70 -2.48 -13.98 7.66
C ALA A 70 -2.75 -12.95 8.75
N SER A 71 -3.19 -13.33 9.95
CA SER A 71 -3.30 -12.39 11.08
C SER A 71 -1.96 -11.72 11.43
N LYS A 72 -0.83 -12.39 11.16
CA LYS A 72 0.51 -11.81 11.36
C LYS A 72 0.87 -10.77 10.29
N TYR A 73 0.51 -11.00 9.02
CA TYR A 73 0.91 -10.17 7.87
C TYR A 73 -0.15 -9.15 7.44
N ALA A 74 -1.43 -9.46 7.64
CA ALA A 74 -2.58 -8.59 7.40
C ALA A 74 -2.81 -7.58 8.52
N ARG A 75 -1.84 -7.37 9.42
CA ARG A 75 -1.97 -6.32 10.45
C ARG A 75 -2.20 -4.98 9.75
N PRO A 76 -3.36 -4.33 9.98
CA PRO A 76 -3.67 -3.04 9.37
C PRO A 76 -2.57 -2.00 9.60
N ALA A 77 -1.86 -2.08 10.73
CA ALA A 77 -0.72 -1.22 11.06
C ALA A 77 0.44 -1.29 10.04
N ARG A 78 0.74 -2.47 9.47
CA ARG A 78 1.85 -2.64 8.51
C ARG A 78 1.48 -2.10 7.15
N MET A 79 0.28 -2.43 6.69
CA MET A 79 -0.34 -1.81 5.51
C MET A 79 -0.38 -0.29 5.64
N TRP A 80 -0.89 0.21 6.77
CA TRP A 80 -0.99 1.63 7.03
C TRP A 80 0.37 2.30 6.93
N ARG A 81 1.40 1.73 7.57
CA ARG A 81 2.74 2.33 7.58
C ARG A 81 3.35 2.38 6.18
N HIS A 82 3.40 1.26 5.46
CA HIS A 82 4.18 1.16 4.22
C HIS A 82 3.37 1.37 2.94
N GLY A 83 2.06 1.11 2.97
CA GLY A 83 1.18 1.28 1.82
C GLY A 83 0.52 2.66 1.74
N ILE A 84 0.25 3.30 2.88
CA ILE A 84 -0.54 4.55 2.93
C ILE A 84 0.28 5.72 3.48
N HIS A 85 0.78 5.60 4.70
CA HIS A 85 1.41 6.71 5.42
C HIS A 85 2.69 7.20 4.75
N SER A 86 3.63 6.31 4.42
CA SER A 86 4.88 6.69 3.74
C SER A 86 4.62 7.44 2.42
N PHE A 87 3.64 6.98 1.64
CA PHE A 87 3.32 7.60 0.35
C PHE A 87 2.61 8.94 0.51
N LEU A 88 1.70 9.07 1.48
CA LEU A 88 1.09 10.38 1.81
C LEU A 88 2.13 11.38 2.27
N GLU A 89 3.13 10.94 3.04
CA GLU A 89 4.23 11.79 3.48
C GLU A 89 5.10 12.24 2.29
N LEU A 90 5.39 11.34 1.34
CA LEU A 90 6.06 11.68 0.08
C LEU A 90 5.26 12.74 -0.69
N LEU A 91 3.95 12.53 -0.87
CA LEU A 91 3.07 13.46 -1.56
C LEU A 91 3.02 14.82 -0.85
N ARG A 92 2.97 14.85 0.49
CA ARG A 92 2.93 16.08 1.29
C ARG A 92 4.16 16.96 1.09
N HIS A 93 5.35 16.36 1.00
CA HIS A 93 6.60 17.09 0.77
C HIS A 93 6.71 17.69 -0.63
N ARG A 94 5.90 17.24 -1.59
CA ARG A 94 5.94 17.65 -3.01
C ARG A 94 4.81 18.63 -3.38
N LEU A 95 4.09 19.17 -2.39
CA LEU A 95 3.07 20.18 -2.63
C LEU A 95 3.69 21.49 -3.13
N PRO A 96 3.02 22.21 -4.05
CA PRO A 96 1.65 21.96 -4.53
C PRO A 96 1.53 20.97 -5.71
N ALA A 97 2.64 20.57 -6.35
CA ALA A 97 2.64 19.78 -7.60
C ALA A 97 2.01 18.37 -7.47
N SER A 98 1.98 17.82 -6.26
CA SER A 98 1.43 16.50 -5.96
C SER A 98 -0.06 16.49 -5.58
N LEU A 99 -0.74 17.64 -5.53
CA LEU A 99 -2.10 17.74 -4.95
C LEU A 99 -3.12 16.82 -5.63
N GLU A 100 -3.20 16.83 -6.96
CA GLU A 100 -4.14 15.99 -7.72
C GLU A 100 -3.83 14.50 -7.55
N HIS A 101 -2.54 14.15 -7.49
CA HIS A 101 -2.06 12.80 -7.26
C HIS A 101 -2.44 12.30 -5.85
N MET A 102 -2.33 13.18 -4.84
CA MET A 102 -2.74 12.90 -3.47
C MET A 102 -4.24 12.64 -3.36
N LEU A 103 -5.07 13.48 -3.99
CA LEU A 103 -6.52 13.28 -4.02
C LEU A 103 -6.91 11.98 -4.73
N THR A 104 -6.26 11.68 -5.86
CA THR A 104 -6.47 10.43 -6.61
C THR A 104 -6.15 9.22 -5.73
N PHE A 105 -5.02 9.25 -5.01
CA PHE A 105 -4.63 8.17 -4.12
C PHE A 105 -5.61 7.99 -2.95
N LEU A 106 -6.02 9.07 -2.29
CA LEU A 106 -6.99 9.02 -1.20
C LEU A 106 -8.35 8.45 -1.64
N TYR A 107 -8.83 8.84 -2.83
CA TYR A 107 -10.06 8.27 -3.39
C TYR A 107 -9.93 6.76 -3.64
N CYS A 108 -8.79 6.32 -4.15
CA CYS A 108 -8.55 4.89 -4.39
C CYS A 108 -8.38 4.08 -3.09
N ALA A 109 -7.79 4.67 -2.05
CA ALA A 109 -7.56 4.00 -0.76
C ALA A 109 -8.82 3.93 0.12
N GLY A 110 -9.87 4.69 -0.20
CA GLY A 110 -11.12 4.77 0.58
C GLY A 110 -11.72 3.42 1.00
N PRO A 111 -11.93 2.47 0.08
CA PRO A 111 -12.46 1.15 0.42
C PRO A 111 -11.59 0.39 1.43
N THR A 112 -10.27 0.40 1.24
CA THR A 112 -9.31 -0.26 2.16
C THR A 112 -9.26 0.43 3.53
N LEU A 113 -9.39 1.76 3.56
CA LEU A 113 -9.46 2.54 4.80
C LEU A 113 -10.73 2.24 5.60
N TYR A 114 -11.87 2.08 4.91
CA TYR A 114 -13.13 1.73 5.54
C TYR A 114 -13.04 0.35 6.20
N GLU A 115 -12.50 -0.66 5.51
CA GLU A 115 -12.34 -2.01 6.06
C GLU A 115 -11.43 -2.06 7.29
N ILE A 116 -10.31 -1.32 7.29
CA ILE A 116 -9.40 -1.24 8.43
C ILE A 116 -10.09 -0.64 9.67
N VAL A 117 -11.01 0.31 9.48
CA VAL A 117 -11.72 0.99 10.57
C VAL A 117 -12.94 0.19 11.03
N SER A 118 -13.56 -0.58 10.14
CA SER A 118 -14.74 -1.41 10.40
C SER A 118 -14.45 -2.77 11.02
N ASP A 119 -13.20 -3.25 11.02
CA ASP A 119 -12.76 -4.47 11.74
C ASP A 119 -12.41 -4.19 13.23
N LYS A 120 -13.17 -3.28 13.86
CA LYS A 120 -13.14 -2.96 15.29
C LYS A 120 -14.42 -3.40 16.00
#